data_AF-A0A2U0S132-F1
#
_entry.id   AF-A0A2U0S132-F1
#
_cell.length_a   1.000
_cell.length_b   1.000
_cell.length_c   1.000
_cell.angle_alpha   90.00
_cell.angle_beta   90.00
_cell.angle_gamma   90.00
#
_symmetry.space_group_name_H-M   'P 1'
#
loop_
_entity.id
_entity.type
_entity.pdbx_description
1 polymer ?
#
loop_
_entity_poly.entity_id
_entity_poly.type
_entity_poly.pdbx_seq_one_letter_code
_entity_poly.pdbx_strand_id
1 'polypeptide(L)'
;MGNIMSNVLKKAKQLTVLKESVERAKSLIVRKEKTESPKMLPAQIEIPDTHYKSKLMMCIETLCTLVSNGPMKLPQLIDKFEMNEARLKPHLRLLWDRGLIEEEKFDNVTHYVVTERGLTVLKVVSPLIREAHKFQMRNFEALSTVLSGAGYS
;
A
#
# COMPACT_ATOMS: atom_id res chain seq x y z
N MET A 1 -4.72 40.00 35.72
CA MET A 1 -3.63 40.02 34.71
C MET A 1 -2.69 38.80 34.84
N GLY A 2 -3.21 37.57 35.02
CA GLY A 2 -2.39 36.39 35.39
C GLY A 2 -2.34 35.21 34.40
N ASN A 3 -3.04 35.26 33.25
CA ASN A 3 -3.22 34.09 32.37
C ASN A 3 -2.33 34.05 31.12
N ILE A 4 -1.63 35.13 30.77
CA ILE A 4 -0.86 35.21 29.52
C ILE A 4 0.53 34.57 29.68
N MET A 5 1.15 34.71 30.87
CA MET A 5 2.52 34.26 31.11
C MET A 5 2.66 32.73 31.20
N SER A 6 1.60 32.02 31.59
CA SER A 6 1.57 30.54 31.70
C SER A 6 1.63 29.82 30.34
N ASN A 7 1.01 30.39 29.31
CA ASN A 7 0.99 29.80 27.97
C ASN A 7 2.31 30.00 27.21
N VAL A 8 3.00 31.11 27.44
CA VAL A 8 4.33 31.38 26.85
C VAL A 8 5.37 30.41 27.42
N LEU A 9 5.33 30.14 28.73
CA LEU A 9 6.25 29.21 29.38
C LEU A 9 6.04 27.75 28.91
N LYS A 10 4.79 27.34 28.65
CA LYS A 10 4.47 26.01 28.12
C LYS A 10 4.95 25.82 26.68
N LYS A 11 4.77 26.83 25.82
CA LYS A 11 5.27 26.79 24.43
C LYS A 11 6.80 26.74 24.35
N ALA A 12 7.50 27.49 25.21
CA ALA A 12 8.95 27.46 25.27
C ALA A 12 9.49 26.06 25.63
N LYS A 13 8.86 25.37 26.60
CA LYS A 13 9.24 24.01 26.99
C LYS A 13 8.96 22.95 25.91
N GLN A 14 7.92 23.14 25.10
CA GLN A 14 7.65 22.23 23.97
C GLN A 14 8.68 22.40 22.84
N LEU A 15 9.13 23.64 22.59
CA LEU A 15 10.12 23.92 21.55
C LEU A 15 11.49 23.30 21.87
N THR A 16 11.90 23.27 23.14
CA THR A 16 13.17 22.67 23.57
C THR A 16 13.16 21.15 23.42
N VAL A 17 12.04 20.50 23.74
CA VAL A 17 11.88 19.03 23.59
C VAL A 17 11.93 18.62 22.11
N LEU A 18 11.28 19.40 21.24
CA LEU A 18 11.30 19.13 19.79
C LEU A 18 12.72 19.28 19.21
N LYS A 19 13.47 20.30 19.64
CA LYS A 19 14.84 20.54 19.18
C LYS A 19 15.79 19.40 19.56
N GLU A 20 15.67 18.84 20.76
CA GLU A 20 16.45 17.68 21.19
C GLU A 20 16.12 16.41 20.39
N SER A 21 14.84 16.18 20.08
CA SER A 21 14.45 15.00 19.27
C SER A 21 14.99 15.07 17.84
N VAL A 22 15.04 16.26 17.24
CA VAL A 22 15.58 16.48 15.89
C VAL A 22 17.09 16.27 15.87
N GLU A 23 17.83 16.75 16.88
CA GLU A 23 19.28 16.53 16.96
C GLU A 23 19.63 15.05 17.23
N ARG A 24 18.84 14.33 18.03
CA ARG A 24 19.01 12.87 18.17
C ARG A 24 18.78 12.14 16.84
N ALA A 25 17.76 12.51 16.08
CA ALA A 25 17.48 11.91 14.77
C ALA A 25 18.60 12.16 13.75
N LYS A 26 19.18 13.38 13.72
CA LYS A 26 20.32 13.70 12.85
C LYS A 26 21.57 12.88 13.19
N SER A 27 21.85 12.65 14.48
CA SER A 27 23.01 11.85 14.89
C SER A 27 22.94 10.37 14.48
N LEU A 28 21.72 9.83 14.28
CA LEU A 28 21.50 8.46 13.82
C LEU A 28 21.71 8.31 12.31
N ILE A 29 21.49 9.36 11.53
CA ILE A 29 21.70 9.36 10.08
C ILE A 29 23.19 9.42 9.74
N VAL A 30 23.98 10.21 10.48
CA VAL A 30 25.43 10.39 10.25
C VAL A 30 26.24 9.11 10.54
N ARG A 31 25.73 8.18 11.34
CA ARG A 31 26.44 6.92 11.67
C ARG A 31 26.33 5.81 10.63
N LYS A 32 25.55 5.98 9.55
CA LYS A 32 25.44 4.96 8.48
C LYS A 32 26.39 5.15 7.30
N GLU A 33 27.16 6.24 7.23
CA GLU A 33 27.93 6.59 6.02
C GLU A 33 29.42 6.20 6.02
N LYS A 34 29.91 5.42 6.98
CA LYS A 34 31.36 5.18 7.05
C LYS A 34 31.77 3.72 7.26
N THR A 35 31.58 2.88 6.25
CA THR A 35 32.52 1.76 5.93
C THR A 35 32.39 1.30 4.46
N GLU A 36 33.36 1.73 3.65
CA GLU A 36 34.11 1.02 2.58
C GLU A 36 33.45 0.53 1.26
N SER A 37 34.06 1.03 0.18
CA SER A 37 33.94 0.86 -1.29
C SER A 37 34.73 -0.36 -1.83
N PRO A 38 35.07 -0.52 -3.16
CA PRO A 38 34.44 -0.16 -4.45
C PRO A 38 34.43 -1.33 -5.48
N LYS A 39 33.45 -1.42 -6.41
CA LYS A 39 33.65 -1.70 -7.86
C LYS A 39 32.37 -2.11 -8.62
N MET A 40 32.27 -1.51 -9.80
CA MET A 40 31.69 -2.00 -11.06
C MET A 40 30.18 -1.91 -11.31
N LEU A 41 29.90 -1.10 -12.35
CA LEU A 41 28.75 -1.01 -13.25
C LEU A 41 27.50 -0.28 -12.71
N PRO A 42 26.86 0.56 -13.55
CA PRO A 42 25.65 1.28 -13.16
C PRO A 42 24.51 0.27 -13.11
N ALA A 43 24.34 -0.39 -11.97
CA ALA A 43 23.12 -1.08 -11.65
C ALA A 43 22.00 -0.04 -11.71
N GLN A 44 21.03 -0.31 -12.58
CA GLN A 44 19.78 0.40 -12.64
C GLN A 44 19.28 0.59 -11.22
N ILE A 45 18.82 1.79 -10.90
CA ILE A 45 18.04 2.03 -9.68
C ILE A 45 16.77 1.19 -9.88
N GLU A 46 16.81 -0.08 -9.45
CA GLU A 46 15.61 -0.83 -9.13
C GLU A 46 15.00 -0.07 -7.97
N ILE A 47 14.10 0.87 -8.32
CA ILE A 47 13.07 1.32 -7.41
C ILE A 47 12.38 0.01 -7.02
N PRO A 48 12.50 -0.47 -5.77
CA PRO A 48 11.65 -1.56 -5.35
C PRO A 48 10.27 -0.91 -5.29
N ASP A 49 9.51 -1.05 -6.37
CA ASP A 49 8.08 -0.80 -6.45
C ASP A 49 7.37 -1.80 -5.54
N THR A 50 7.71 -1.77 -4.26
CA THR A 50 6.89 -2.31 -3.19
C THR A 50 5.74 -1.34 -3.02
N HIS A 51 4.88 -1.27 -4.04
CA HIS A 51 3.60 -0.59 -4.02
C HIS A 51 2.90 -1.03 -2.74
N TYR A 52 2.90 -0.14 -1.73
CA TYR A 52 2.18 -0.40 -0.49
C TYR A 52 0.68 -0.37 -0.83
N LYS A 53 0.13 -1.53 -1.18
CA LYS A 53 -1.28 -1.69 -1.44
C LYS A 53 -2.03 -1.64 -0.12
N SER A 54 -3.10 -0.86 -0.06
CA SER A 54 -3.97 -0.83 1.11
C SER A 54 -4.59 -2.22 1.33
N LYS A 55 -4.97 -2.53 2.58
CA LYS A 55 -5.62 -3.81 2.90
C LYS A 55 -6.86 -4.06 2.04
N LEU A 56 -7.62 -3.01 1.76
CA LEU A 56 -8.81 -3.08 0.91
C LEU A 56 -8.43 -3.40 -0.55
N MET A 57 -7.41 -2.72 -1.08
CA MET A 57 -6.92 -2.98 -2.44
C MET A 57 -6.49 -4.44 -2.59
N MET A 58 -5.73 -4.97 -1.63
CA MET A 58 -5.33 -6.37 -1.63
C MET A 58 -6.52 -7.32 -1.69
N CYS A 59 -7.55 -7.09 -0.87
CA CYS A 59 -8.74 -7.92 -0.85
C CYS A 59 -9.51 -7.88 -2.17
N ILE A 60 -9.66 -6.69 -2.75
CA ILE A 60 -10.34 -6.50 -4.04
C ILE A 60 -9.55 -7.21 -5.15
N GLU A 61 -8.23 -7.02 -5.21
CA GLU A 61 -7.40 -7.66 -6.22
C GLU A 61 -7.42 -9.18 -6.10
N THR A 62 -7.40 -9.73 -4.88
CA THR A 62 -7.56 -11.17 -4.66
C THR A 62 -8.89 -11.67 -5.20
N LEU A 63 -10.01 -11.00 -4.89
CA LEU A 63 -11.32 -11.37 -5.42
C LEU A 63 -11.36 -11.31 -6.94
N CYS A 64 -10.88 -10.22 -7.55
CA CYS A 64 -10.81 -10.10 -9.01
C CYS A 64 -9.94 -11.20 -9.63
N THR A 65 -8.80 -11.52 -9.01
CA THR A 65 -7.88 -12.55 -9.49
C THR A 65 -8.54 -13.92 -9.50
N LEU A 66 -9.24 -14.29 -8.43
CA LEU A 66 -9.96 -15.57 -8.36
C LEU A 66 -11.15 -15.61 -9.33
N VAL A 67 -11.83 -14.49 -9.59
CA VAL A 67 -12.90 -14.44 -10.60
C VAL A 67 -12.33 -14.61 -12.02
N SER A 68 -11.21 -13.96 -12.33
CA SER A 68 -10.65 -13.99 -13.69
C SER A 68 -9.89 -15.28 -14.01
N ASN A 69 -9.21 -15.89 -13.04
CA ASN A 69 -8.38 -17.08 -13.25
C ASN A 69 -9.07 -18.38 -12.78
N GLY A 70 -10.20 -18.27 -12.06
CA GLY A 70 -10.88 -19.39 -11.44
C GLY A 70 -10.26 -19.80 -10.09
N PRO A 71 -10.60 -21.00 -9.59
CA PRO A 71 -10.06 -21.56 -8.36
C PRO A 71 -8.52 -21.60 -8.36
N MET A 72 -7.87 -21.10 -7.29
CA MET A 72 -6.40 -21.06 -7.21
C MET A 72 -5.88 -21.62 -5.90
N LYS A 73 -4.71 -22.27 -5.96
CA LYS A 73 -3.97 -22.75 -4.78
C LYS A 73 -3.22 -21.59 -4.12
N LEU A 74 -2.90 -21.73 -2.83
CA LEU A 74 -2.09 -20.74 -2.10
C LEU A 74 -0.76 -20.39 -2.80
N PRO A 75 0.04 -21.36 -3.31
CA PRO A 75 1.29 -21.04 -4.00
C PRO A 75 1.06 -20.21 -5.28
N GLN A 76 0.00 -20.51 -6.04
CA GLN A 76 -0.31 -19.76 -7.26
C GLN A 76 -0.69 -18.31 -6.94
N LEU A 77 -1.37 -18.08 -5.81
CA LEU A 77 -1.68 -16.71 -5.35
C LEU A 77 -0.41 -15.99 -4.87
N ILE A 78 0.46 -16.66 -4.12
CA ILE A 78 1.77 -16.12 -3.69
C ILE A 78 2.58 -15.65 -4.89
N ASP A 79 2.69 -16.50 -5.93
CA ASP A 79 3.40 -16.18 -7.16
C ASP A 79 2.73 -15.01 -7.90
N LYS A 80 1.40 -15.02 -8.02
CA LYS A 80 0.64 -13.98 -8.72
C LYS A 80 0.76 -12.59 -8.07
N PHE A 81 0.84 -12.55 -6.75
CA PHE A 81 0.92 -11.32 -5.96
C PHE A 81 2.36 -10.92 -5.61
N GLU A 82 3.35 -11.70 -6.03
CA GLU A 82 4.78 -11.50 -5.75
C GLU A 82 5.03 -11.21 -4.25
N MET A 83 4.33 -11.94 -3.37
CA MET A 83 4.40 -11.71 -1.94
C MET A 83 4.40 -13.01 -1.14
N ASN A 84 5.12 -13.00 -0.02
CA ASN A 84 5.20 -14.16 0.84
C ASN A 84 3.86 -14.50 1.52
N GLU A 85 3.76 -15.75 1.95
CA GLU A 85 2.57 -16.32 2.58
C GLU A 85 2.12 -15.52 3.82
N ALA A 86 3.07 -15.06 4.64
CA ALA A 86 2.79 -14.32 5.87
C ALA A 86 2.06 -12.99 5.60
N ARG A 87 2.29 -12.36 4.43
CA ARG A 87 1.60 -11.15 4.01
C ARG A 87 0.26 -11.43 3.34
N LEU A 88 0.16 -12.51 2.57
CA LEU A 88 -1.07 -12.86 1.84
C LEU A 88 -2.15 -13.48 2.75
N LYS A 89 -1.77 -14.39 3.67
CA LYS A 89 -2.71 -15.12 4.54
C LYS A 89 -3.68 -14.23 5.32
N PRO A 90 -3.26 -13.09 5.93
CA PRO A 90 -4.20 -12.19 6.61
C PRO A 90 -5.31 -11.66 5.72
N HIS A 91 -5.04 -11.44 4.43
CA HIS A 91 -6.03 -10.97 3.47
C HIS A 91 -7.00 -12.10 3.09
N LEU A 92 -6.50 -13.30 2.83
CA LEU A 92 -7.33 -14.47 2.56
C LEU A 92 -8.23 -14.80 3.76
N ARG A 93 -7.67 -14.77 4.97
CA ARG A 93 -8.45 -14.97 6.20
C ARG A 93 -9.54 -13.92 6.38
N LEU A 94 -9.25 -12.64 6.10
CA LEU A 94 -10.26 -11.59 6.16
C LEU A 94 -11.39 -11.83 5.15
N LEU A 95 -11.06 -12.24 3.92
CA LEU A 95 -12.06 -12.55 2.90
C LEU A 95 -12.89 -13.78 3.29
N TRP A 96 -12.26 -14.79 3.88
CA TRP A 96 -12.91 -15.99 4.42
C TRP A 96 -13.88 -15.66 5.55
N ASP A 97 -13.42 -14.93 6.57
CA ASP A 97 -14.21 -14.55 7.74
C ASP A 97 -15.43 -13.71 7.35
N ARG A 98 -15.36 -13.01 6.21
CA ARG A 98 -16.46 -12.22 5.63
C ARG A 98 -17.34 -13.02 4.68
N GLY A 99 -17.05 -14.30 4.46
CA GLY A 99 -17.77 -15.18 3.53
C GLY A 99 -17.73 -14.67 2.10
N LEU A 100 -16.59 -14.12 1.67
CA LEU A 100 -16.37 -13.65 0.29
C LEU A 100 -15.64 -14.69 -0.54
N ILE A 101 -14.79 -15.49 0.09
CA ILE A 101 -14.13 -16.65 -0.50
C ILE A 101 -14.36 -17.89 0.38
N GLU A 102 -14.16 -19.05 -0.21
CA GLU A 102 -14.17 -20.35 0.46
C GLU A 102 -13.06 -21.26 -0.09
N GLU A 103 -12.91 -22.44 0.51
CA GLU A 103 -11.86 -23.42 0.23
C GLU A 103 -12.55 -24.66 -0.27
N GLU A 104 -12.32 -24.99 -1.52
CA GLU A 104 -12.85 -26.18 -2.16
C GLU A 104 -11.73 -27.18 -2.38
N LYS A 105 -12.04 -28.47 -2.20
CA LYS A 105 -11.09 -29.56 -2.45
C LYS A 105 -11.30 -30.11 -3.85
N PHE A 106 -10.28 -29.96 -4.68
CA PHE A 106 -10.19 -30.60 -6.00
C PHE A 106 -8.98 -31.55 -5.99
N ASP A 107 -9.20 -32.83 -6.27
CA ASP A 107 -8.15 -33.86 -6.30
C ASP A 107 -7.24 -33.88 -5.06
N ASN A 108 -7.85 -33.81 -3.86
CA ASN A 108 -7.16 -33.71 -2.55
C ASN A 108 -6.34 -32.43 -2.35
N VAL A 109 -6.47 -31.44 -3.23
CA VAL A 109 -5.80 -30.14 -3.11
C VAL A 109 -6.80 -29.04 -2.83
N THR A 110 -6.48 -28.20 -1.85
CA THR A 110 -7.32 -27.08 -1.44
C THR A 110 -7.11 -25.89 -2.37
N HIS A 111 -8.20 -25.36 -2.91
CA HIS A 111 -8.23 -24.19 -3.77
C HIS A 111 -9.14 -23.13 -3.16
N TYR A 112 -8.74 -21.87 -3.30
CA TYR A 112 -9.57 -20.73 -2.95
C TYR A 112 -10.53 -20.40 -4.09
N VAL A 113 -11.81 -20.24 -3.76
CA VAL A 113 -12.89 -19.96 -4.71
C VAL A 113 -13.70 -18.77 -4.22
N VAL A 114 -14.23 -17.97 -5.14
CA VAL A 114 -15.10 -16.83 -4.79
C VAL A 114 -16.52 -17.32 -4.60
N THR A 115 -17.10 -17.00 -3.45
CA THR A 115 -18.51 -17.29 -3.14
C THR A 115 -19.46 -16.41 -3.96
N GLU A 116 -20.74 -16.78 -4.04
CA GLU A 116 -21.79 -15.93 -4.65
C GLU A 116 -21.87 -14.53 -3.99
N ARG A 117 -21.67 -14.47 -2.67
CA ARG A 117 -21.60 -13.21 -1.93
C ARG A 117 -20.41 -12.36 -2.39
N GLY A 118 -19.24 -12.97 -2.56
CA GLY A 118 -18.05 -12.32 -3.11
C GLY A 118 -18.30 -11.73 -4.50
N LEU A 119 -18.98 -12.47 -5.39
CA LEU A 119 -19.38 -11.99 -6.71
C LEU A 119 -20.35 -10.80 -6.62
N THR A 120 -21.33 -10.86 -5.72
CA THR A 120 -22.29 -9.78 -5.49
C THR A 120 -21.59 -8.50 -5.00
N VAL A 121 -20.64 -8.63 -4.07
CA VAL A 121 -19.83 -7.49 -3.61
C VAL A 121 -19.02 -6.90 -4.76
N LEU A 122 -18.37 -7.72 -5.58
CA LEU A 122 -17.63 -7.24 -6.74
C LEU A 122 -18.52 -6.51 -7.75
N LYS A 123 -19.76 -6.96 -7.98
CA LYS A 123 -20.70 -6.25 -8.87
C LYS A 123 -20.99 -4.82 -8.40
N VAL A 124 -21.04 -4.58 -7.09
CA VAL A 124 -21.28 -3.26 -6.51
C VAL A 124 -20.00 -2.42 -6.46
N VAL A 125 -18.86 -3.03 -6.14
CA VAL A 125 -17.59 -2.32 -5.94
C VAL A 125 -16.90 -1.99 -7.27
N SER A 126 -17.01 -2.84 -8.29
CA SER A 126 -16.31 -2.63 -9.57
C SER A 126 -16.67 -1.32 -10.27
N PRO A 127 -17.95 -0.90 -10.35
CA PRO A 127 -18.31 0.42 -10.86
C PRO A 127 -17.67 1.57 -10.08
N LEU A 128 -17.61 1.47 -8.75
CA LEU A 128 -17.02 2.51 -7.89
C LEU A 128 -15.52 2.67 -8.16
N ILE A 129 -14.79 1.56 -8.29
CA ILE A 129 -13.36 1.57 -8.63
C ILE A 129 -13.16 2.24 -9.98
N ARG A 130 -13.97 1.87 -10.98
CA ARG A 130 -13.87 2.43 -12.33
C ARG A 130 -14.11 3.93 -12.35
N GLU A 131 -15.13 4.42 -11.63
CA GLU A 131 -15.40 5.86 -11.56
C GLU A 131 -14.33 6.60 -10.76
N ALA A 132 -13.80 6.02 -9.67
CA ALA A 132 -12.68 6.59 -8.92
C ALA A 132 -11.43 6.72 -9.81
N HIS A 133 -11.14 5.72 -10.62
CA HIS A 133 -10.02 5.76 -11.57
C HIS A 133 -10.21 6.83 -12.64
N LYS A 134 -11.42 6.98 -13.21
CA LYS A 134 -11.73 8.06 -14.15
C LYS A 134 -11.52 9.44 -13.53
N PHE A 135 -11.90 9.62 -12.26
CA PHE A 135 -11.70 10.87 -11.55
C PHE A 135 -10.21 11.19 -11.38
N GLN A 136 -9.40 10.20 -11.01
CA GLN A 136 -7.94 10.36 -10.91
C GLN A 136 -7.31 10.75 -12.24
N MET A 137 -7.71 10.11 -13.34
CA MET A 137 -7.18 10.40 -14.68
C MET A 137 -7.51 11.82 -15.14
N ARG A 138 -8.76 12.29 -14.95
CA ARG A 138 -9.13 13.68 -15.29
C ARG A 138 -8.34 14.71 -14.50
N ASN A 139 -8.07 14.45 -13.22
CA ASN A 139 -7.26 15.34 -12.40
C ASN A 139 -5.81 15.37 -12.89
N PHE A 140 -5.27 14.22 -13.29
CA PHE A 140 -3.93 14.15 -13.88
C PHE A 140 -3.85 14.91 -15.22
N GLU A 141 -4.85 14.75 -16.10
CA GLU A 141 -4.95 15.51 -17.36
C GLU A 141 -5.02 17.02 -17.12
N ALA A 142 -5.80 17.46 -16.13
CA ALA A 142 -5.89 18.87 -15.77
C ALA A 142 -4.54 19.42 -15.27
N LEU A 143 -3.83 18.67 -14.41
CA LEU A 143 -2.50 19.05 -13.93
C LEU A 143 -1.47 19.08 -15.07
N SER A 144 -1.48 18.07 -15.94
CA SER A 144 -0.61 18.02 -17.11
C SER A 144 -0.81 19.24 -18.00
N THR A 145 -2.06 19.61 -18.27
CA THR A 145 -2.40 20.79 -19.08
C THR A 145 -1.89 22.08 -18.45
N VAL A 146 -2.01 22.23 -17.11
CA VAL A 146 -1.49 23.40 -16.39
C VAL A 146 0.03 23.46 -16.43
N LEU A 147 0.72 22.33 -16.25
CA LEU A 147 2.18 22.26 -16.26
C LEU A 147 2.75 22.54 -17.66
N SER A 148 2.16 21.95 -18.71
CA SER A 148 2.53 22.24 -20.09
C SER A 148 2.26 23.70 -20.47
N GLY A 149 1.12 24.28 -20.03
CA GLY A 149 0.83 25.69 -20.22
C GLY A 149 1.79 26.63 -19.47
N ALA A 150 2.40 26.16 -18.38
CA ALA A 150 3.42 26.88 -17.62
C ALA A 150 4.86 26.68 -18.15
N GLY A 151 5.03 25.97 -19.28
CA GLY A 151 6.34 25.76 -19.92
C GLY A 151 7.20 24.67 -19.29
N TYR A 152 6.62 23.85 -18.41
CA TYR A 152 7.26 22.62 -17.91
C TYR A 152 6.86 21.47 -18.85
N SER A 153 7.57 21.33 -19.96
CA SER A 153 7.38 20.26 -20.96
C SER A 153 8.70 19.57 -21.25
#